data_AF-A0A7C2RLP6-F1
#
_entry.id   AF-A0A7C2RLP6-F1
#
_cell.length_a   1.000
_cell.length_b   1.000
_cell.length_c   1.000
_cell.angle_alpha   90.00
_cell.angle_beta   90.00
_cell.angle_gamma   90.00
#
_symmetry.space_group_name_H-M   'P 1'
#
loop_
_entity.id
_entity.type
_entity.pdbx_description
1 polymer ?
#
loop_
_entity_poly.entity_id
_entity_poly.type
_entity_poly.pdbx_seq_one_letter_code
_entity_poly.pdbx_strand_id
1 'polypeptide(L)'
;MMIPDFQSIMLPLLKISEDKKEHTLQEVRNSLADYFNLTKEEKSKLLSKSKQPVFNNRVGWARTYLKKAGLLEYTPKGHFRITERGLKVLQEKPSIINVKYLKQFPELLEFIKPTKKEKKIKDKGIELLLEEKTPEDLLEIG
;
A
#
# COMPACT_ATOMS: atom_id res chain seq x y z
N MET A 1 -15.29 13.12 -5.88
CA MET A 1 -15.09 11.69 -6.19
C MET A 1 -14.72 10.99 -4.89
N MET A 2 -14.41 9.69 -4.90
CA MET A 2 -14.11 8.94 -3.68
C MET A 2 -12.59 8.75 -3.57
N ILE A 3 -12.01 8.99 -2.40
CA ILE A 3 -10.58 8.74 -2.14
C ILE A 3 -10.30 7.26 -2.48
N PRO A 4 -9.29 6.95 -3.31
CA PRO A 4 -8.98 5.59 -3.72
C PRO A 4 -8.59 4.73 -2.52
N ASP A 5 -8.93 3.45 -2.56
CA ASP A 5 -8.49 2.47 -1.57
C ASP A 5 -7.00 2.13 -1.76
N PHE A 6 -6.42 1.44 -0.78
CA PHE A 6 -4.99 1.11 -0.80
C PHE A 6 -4.61 0.10 -1.90
N GLN A 7 -5.53 -0.77 -2.33
CA GLN A 7 -5.30 -1.74 -3.40
C GLN A 7 -5.24 -1.04 -4.75
N SER A 8 -6.16 -0.10 -5.01
CA SER A 8 -6.13 0.74 -6.21
C SER A 8 -4.85 1.57 -6.32
N ILE A 9 -4.22 1.91 -5.20
CA ILE A 9 -2.94 2.63 -5.15
C ILE A 9 -1.73 1.74 -5.48
N MET A 10 -1.79 0.43 -5.27
CA MET A 10 -0.61 -0.44 -5.40
C MET A 10 0.02 -0.42 -6.79
N LEU A 11 -0.80 -0.57 -7.84
CA LEU A 11 -0.31 -0.55 -9.23
C LEU A 11 0.32 0.81 -9.63
N PRO A 12 -0.35 1.96 -9.47
CA PRO A 12 0.25 3.24 -9.82
C PRO A 12 1.47 3.57 -8.94
N LEU A 13 1.50 3.14 -7.67
CA LEU A 13 2.68 3.30 -6.82
C LEU A 13 3.90 2.54 -7.36
N LEU A 14 3.67 1.29 -7.81
CA LEU A 14 4.72 0.48 -8.41
C LEU A 14 5.21 1.09 -9.73
N LYS A 15 4.29 1.58 -10.58
CA LYS A 15 4.62 2.27 -11.84
C LYS A 15 5.45 3.54 -11.62
N ILE A 16 5.12 4.38 -10.64
CA ILE A 16 5.95 5.57 -10.32
C ILE A 16 7.40 5.16 -9.98
N SER A 17 7.58 3.96 -9.41
CA SER A 17 8.89 3.44 -9.05
C SER A 17 9.62 2.72 -10.22
N GLU A 18 9.04 2.67 -11.43
CA GLU A 18 9.58 1.90 -12.56
C GLU A 18 10.94 2.39 -13.06
N ASP A 19 11.26 3.67 -12.79
CA ASP A 19 12.49 4.34 -13.17
C ASP A 19 13.74 3.81 -12.42
N LYS A 20 13.55 2.86 -11.50
CA LYS A 20 14.61 2.21 -10.69
C LYS A 20 15.39 3.15 -9.77
N LYS A 21 14.96 4.41 -9.66
CA LYS A 21 15.50 5.38 -8.72
C LYS A 21 14.91 5.19 -7.33
N GLU A 22 15.57 5.80 -6.36
CA GLU A 22 15.08 5.89 -4.99
C GLU A 22 14.00 6.98 -4.91
N HIS A 23 12.87 6.65 -4.29
CA HIS A 23 11.77 7.59 -4.09
C HIS A 23 11.44 7.73 -2.61
N THR A 24 11.09 8.96 -2.21
CA THR A 24 10.52 9.20 -0.88
C THR A 24 9.02 8.93 -0.89
N LEU A 25 8.48 8.61 0.29
CA LEU A 25 7.04 8.46 0.45
C LEU A 25 6.29 9.77 0.18
N GLN A 26 6.92 10.92 0.40
CA GLN A 26 6.31 12.23 0.17
C GLN A 26 6.17 12.55 -1.31
N GLU A 27 7.22 12.32 -2.12
CA GLU A 27 7.17 12.51 -3.57
C GLU A 27 6.09 11.63 -4.22
N VAL A 28 6.02 10.37 -3.79
CA VAL A 28 5.06 9.41 -4.34
C VAL A 28 3.63 9.74 -3.91
N ARG A 29 3.39 10.22 -2.69
CA ARG A 29 2.07 10.73 -2.30
C ARG A 29 1.62 11.88 -3.20
N ASN A 30 2.50 12.85 -3.47
CA ASN A 30 2.15 13.99 -4.32
C ASN A 30 1.83 13.53 -5.74
N SER A 31 2.66 12.67 -6.31
CA SER A 31 2.47 12.12 -7.65
C SER A 31 1.20 11.29 -7.77
N LEU A 32 0.89 10.45 -6.77
CA LEU A 32 -0.34 9.67 -6.73
C LEU A 32 -1.57 10.57 -6.53
N ALA A 33 -1.47 11.61 -5.70
CA ALA A 33 -2.58 12.53 -5.49
C ALA A 33 -2.95 13.28 -6.78
N ASP A 34 -1.96 13.58 -7.62
CA ASP A 34 -2.14 14.15 -8.95
C ASP A 34 -2.73 13.11 -9.93
N TYR A 35 -2.18 11.89 -9.93
CA TYR A 35 -2.68 10.77 -10.74
C TYR A 35 -4.17 10.49 -10.50
N PHE A 36 -4.61 10.48 -9.24
CA PHE A 36 -6.00 10.28 -8.86
C PHE A 36 -6.85 11.56 -8.92
N ASN A 37 -6.29 12.69 -9.35
CA ASN A 37 -6.96 14.00 -9.43
C ASN A 37 -7.67 14.40 -8.12
N LEU A 38 -7.01 14.15 -6.99
CA LEU A 38 -7.60 14.43 -5.67
C LEU A 38 -7.77 15.93 -5.45
N THR A 39 -8.94 16.32 -4.98
CA THR A 39 -9.21 17.70 -4.56
C THR A 39 -8.47 18.07 -3.28
N LYS A 40 -8.35 19.38 -2.97
CA LYS A 40 -7.74 19.85 -1.72
C LYS A 40 -8.46 19.29 -0.48
N GLU A 41 -9.78 19.14 -0.55
CA GLU A 41 -10.60 18.57 0.51
C GLU A 41 -10.30 17.07 0.70
N GLU A 42 -10.17 16.31 -0.40
CA GLU A 42 -9.82 14.88 -0.34
C GLU A 42 -8.39 14.67 0.18
N LYS A 43 -7.42 15.51 -0.23
CA LYS A 43 -6.04 15.46 0.30
C LYS A 43 -5.99 15.81 1.79
N SER A 44 -6.88 16.70 2.24
CA SER A 44 -6.95 17.16 3.64
C SER A 44 -7.88 16.31 4.50
N LYS A 45 -8.59 15.33 3.93
CA LYS A 45 -9.50 14.47 4.69
C LYS A 45 -8.68 13.64 5.67
N LEU A 46 -8.98 13.80 6.96
CA LEU A 46 -8.29 13.11 8.04
C LEU A 46 -9.08 11.89 8.50
N LEU A 47 -8.35 10.88 8.94
CA LEU A 47 -8.88 9.77 9.73
C LEU A 47 -9.36 10.32 11.08
N SER A 48 -10.57 9.91 11.47
CA SER A 48 -11.29 10.42 12.64
C SER A 48 -10.53 10.17 13.95
N LYS A 49 -9.80 9.05 14.06
CA LYS A 49 -9.06 8.67 15.27
C LYS A 49 -7.58 9.08 15.26
N SER A 50 -6.85 8.79 14.19
CA SER A 50 -5.41 9.08 14.13
C SER A 50 -5.08 10.51 13.67
N LYS A 51 -6.09 11.27 13.19
CA LYS A 51 -5.94 12.60 12.58
C LYS A 51 -4.93 12.66 11.43
N GLN A 52 -4.57 11.51 10.86
CA GLN A 52 -3.68 11.43 9.71
C GLN A 52 -4.50 11.55 8.42
N PRO A 53 -3.96 12.13 7.34
CA PRO A 53 -4.67 12.17 6.07
C PRO A 53 -4.98 10.76 5.56
N VAL A 54 -6.25 10.50 5.22
CA VAL A 54 -6.76 9.19 4.78
C VAL A 54 -5.90 8.65 3.63
N PHE A 55 -5.67 9.50 2.62
CA PHE A 55 -4.89 9.12 1.46
C PHE A 55 -3.43 8.76 1.81
N ASN A 56 -2.79 9.53 2.70
CA ASN A 56 -1.41 9.27 3.11
C ASN A 56 -1.27 7.92 3.82
N ASN A 57 -2.24 7.58 4.68
CA ASN A 57 -2.30 6.28 5.32
C ASN A 57 -2.44 5.15 4.27
N ARG A 58 -3.37 5.30 3.32
CA ARG A 58 -3.58 4.30 2.25
C ARG A 58 -2.36 4.09 1.36
N VAL A 59 -1.64 5.17 1.01
CA VAL A 59 -0.34 5.08 0.30
C VAL A 59 0.71 4.34 1.13
N GLY A 60 0.76 4.59 2.45
CA GLY A 60 1.66 3.89 3.37
C GLY A 60 1.40 2.38 3.41
N TRP A 61 0.14 1.98 3.44
CA TRP A 61 -0.27 0.57 3.36
C TRP A 61 0.09 -0.05 2.01
N ALA A 62 -0.25 0.60 0.90
CA ALA A 62 0.12 0.12 -0.44
C ALA A 62 1.63 -0.18 -0.56
N ARG A 63 2.48 0.76 -0.11
CA ARG A 63 3.93 0.56 -0.07
C ARG A 63 4.34 -0.63 0.80
N THR A 64 3.77 -0.75 1.99
CA THR A 64 4.09 -1.83 2.93
C THR A 64 3.79 -3.19 2.31
N TYR A 65 2.64 -3.34 1.65
CA TYR A 65 2.24 -4.56 0.98
C TYR A 65 3.16 -4.93 -0.17
N LEU A 66 3.47 -3.97 -1.04
CA LEU A 66 4.39 -4.19 -2.14
C LEU A 66 5.79 -4.56 -1.64
N LYS A 67 6.24 -3.95 -0.54
CA LYS A 67 7.50 -4.33 0.13
C LYS A 67 7.45 -5.75 0.68
N LYS A 68 6.35 -6.13 1.35
CA LYS A 68 6.17 -7.47 1.92
C LYS A 68 6.05 -8.55 0.85
N ALA A 69 5.59 -8.20 -0.35
CA ALA A 69 5.58 -9.08 -1.50
C ALA A 69 6.92 -9.12 -2.27
N GLY A 70 7.92 -8.35 -1.84
CA GLY A 70 9.24 -8.28 -2.48
C GLY A 70 9.25 -7.52 -3.81
N LEU A 71 8.23 -6.71 -4.09
CA LEU A 71 8.14 -5.87 -5.31
C LEU A 71 8.85 -4.53 -5.10
N LEU A 72 8.93 -4.07 -3.85
CA LEU A 72 9.70 -2.91 -3.43
C LEU A 72 10.68 -3.30 -2.32
N GLU A 73 11.76 -2.55 -2.19
CA GLU A 73 12.70 -2.66 -1.08
C GLU A 73 12.95 -1.28 -0.45
N TYR A 74 13.31 -1.27 0.84
CA TYR A 74 13.72 -0.06 1.53
C TYR A 74 15.21 0.15 1.38
N THR A 75 15.59 1.40 1.14
CA THR A 75 16.99 1.81 1.08
C THR A 75 17.36 2.54 2.38
N PRO A 76 18.66 2.58 2.76
CA PRO A 76 19.10 3.00 4.09
C PRO A 76 18.74 4.46 4.46
N LYS A 77 18.33 5.30 3.51
CA LYS A 77 17.92 6.69 3.77
C LYS A 77 16.41 6.86 3.98
N GLY A 78 15.67 5.79 4.28
CA GLY A 78 14.20 5.86 4.41
C GLY A 78 13.46 6.04 3.08
N HIS A 79 14.16 5.86 1.97
CA HIS A 79 13.58 5.82 0.63
C HIS A 79 13.20 4.37 0.29
N PHE A 80 12.59 4.19 -0.87
CA PHE A 80 12.31 2.87 -1.42
C PHE A 80 12.58 2.87 -2.91
N ARG A 81 12.83 1.68 -3.46
CA ARG A 81 13.02 1.45 -4.88
C ARG A 81 12.31 0.18 -5.31
N ILE A 82 12.02 0.08 -6.60
CA ILE A 82 11.51 -1.16 -7.20
C ILE A 82 12.59 -2.24 -7.23
N THR A 83 12.19 -3.49 -6.96
CA THR A 83 13.08 -4.64 -7.09
C THR A 83 13.04 -5.18 -8.53
N GLU A 84 13.97 -6.07 -8.88
CA GLU A 84 13.91 -6.80 -10.15
C GLU A 84 12.59 -7.57 -10.33
N ARG A 85 12.03 -8.09 -9.25
CA ARG A 85 10.72 -8.75 -9.27
C ARG A 85 9.60 -7.74 -9.56
N GLY A 86 9.62 -6.59 -8.90
CA GLY A 86 8.64 -5.52 -9.16
C GLY A 86 8.66 -5.08 -10.62
N LEU A 87 9.84 -4.99 -11.22
CA LEU A 87 10.00 -4.69 -12.65
C LEU A 87 9.41 -5.79 -13.55
N LYS A 88 9.67 -7.06 -13.24
CA LYS A 88 9.07 -8.20 -13.99
C LYS A 88 7.54 -8.15 -13.93
N VAL A 89 6.98 -7.90 -12.75
CA VAL A 89 5.53 -7.72 -12.58
C VAL A 89 5.01 -6.58 -13.44
N LEU A 90 5.68 -5.43 -13.51
CA LEU A 90 5.26 -4.34 -14.40
C LEU A 90 5.35 -4.71 -15.88
N GLN A 91 6.34 -5.51 -16.28
CA GLN A 91 6.49 -5.99 -17.66
C GLN A 91 5.37 -6.95 -18.07
N GLU A 92 4.80 -7.72 -17.13
CA GLU A 92 3.61 -8.53 -17.36
C GLU A 92 2.33 -7.69 -17.59
N LYS A 93 2.41 -6.37 -17.39
CA LYS A 93 1.31 -5.40 -17.58
C LYS A 93 0.01 -5.84 -16.89
N PRO A 94 0.04 -6.16 -15.58
CA PRO A 94 -1.16 -6.53 -14.84
C PRO A 94 -2.14 -5.36 -14.87
N SER A 95 -3.42 -5.65 -15.13
CA SER A 95 -4.47 -4.64 -15.07
C SER A 95 -4.68 -4.12 -13.64
N ILE A 96 -4.48 -4.99 -12.63
CA ILE A 96 -4.67 -4.68 -11.21
C ILE A 96 -3.59 -5.40 -10.40
N ILE A 97 -2.99 -4.70 -9.43
CA ILE A 97 -2.18 -5.30 -8.36
C ILE A 97 -2.95 -5.09 -7.06
N ASN A 98 -3.43 -6.18 -6.46
CA ASN A 98 -4.16 -6.15 -5.20
C ASN A 98 -3.62 -7.23 -4.26
N VAL A 99 -4.15 -7.32 -3.04
CA VAL A 99 -3.72 -8.33 -2.06
C VAL A 99 -3.85 -9.75 -2.64
N LYS A 100 -4.90 -10.04 -3.41
CA LYS A 100 -5.09 -11.33 -4.09
C LYS A 100 -3.96 -11.63 -5.09
N TYR A 101 -3.55 -10.65 -5.88
CA TYR A 101 -2.40 -10.76 -6.78
C TYR A 101 -1.11 -10.97 -5.98
N LEU A 102 -0.90 -10.22 -4.90
CA LEU A 102 0.33 -10.33 -4.10
C LEU A 102 0.44 -11.66 -3.33
N LYS A 103 -0.67 -12.38 -3.08
CA LYS A 103 -0.65 -13.72 -2.45
C LYS A 103 0.13 -14.77 -3.24
N GLN A 104 0.45 -14.52 -4.51
CA GLN A 104 1.34 -15.40 -5.27
C GLN A 104 2.80 -15.38 -4.76
N PHE A 105 3.18 -14.35 -4.01
CA PHE A 105 4.53 -14.20 -3.48
C PHE A 105 4.65 -14.83 -2.08
N PRO A 106 5.60 -15.76 -1.86
CA PRO A 106 5.73 -16.48 -0.59
C PRO A 106 6.02 -15.55 0.59
N GLU A 107 6.78 -14.47 0.37
CA GLU A 107 7.08 -13.47 1.41
C GLU A 107 5.83 -12.80 1.98
N LEU A 108 4.82 -12.56 1.13
CA LEU A 108 3.54 -12.04 1.61
C LEU A 108 2.77 -13.11 2.40
N LEU A 109 2.79 -14.36 1.93
CA LEU A 109 2.16 -15.46 2.65
C LEU A 109 2.79 -15.68 4.03
N GLU A 110 4.11 -15.53 4.16
CA GLU A 110 4.80 -15.58 5.46
C GLU A 110 4.43 -14.41 6.37
N PHE A 111 4.23 -13.22 5.80
CA PHE A 111 3.72 -12.08 6.55
C PHE A 111 2.27 -12.28 7.04
N ILE A 112 1.45 -12.95 6.23
CA ILE A 112 0.04 -13.25 6.52
C ILE A 112 -0.10 -14.48 7.45
N LYS A 113 0.87 -15.40 7.48
CA LYS A 113 0.79 -16.59 8.34
C LYS A 113 0.74 -16.18 9.83
N PRO A 114 -0.34 -16.55 10.56
CA PRO A 114 -0.44 -16.23 11.97
C PRO A 114 0.53 -17.11 12.78
N THR A 115 1.49 -16.49 13.49
CA THR A 115 2.27 -17.18 14.52
C THR A 115 1.40 -17.35 15.78
N LYS A 116 1.46 -18.54 16.41
CA LYS A 116 0.60 -18.97 17.55
C LYS A 116 0.51 -17.97 18.73
N LYS A 117 1.38 -16.97 18.86
CA LYS A 117 1.38 -15.94 19.91
C LYS A 117 0.72 -14.60 19.53
N GLU A 118 0.45 -14.33 18.26
CA GLU A 118 -0.09 -13.03 17.77
C GLU A 118 -1.51 -13.12 17.17
N LYS A 119 -2.23 -14.20 17.48
CA LYS A 119 -3.54 -14.57 16.91
C LYS A 119 -4.69 -13.58 17.15
N LYS A 120 -4.55 -12.60 18.05
CA LYS A 120 -5.61 -11.60 18.34
C LYS A 120 -5.45 -10.28 17.60
N ILE A 121 -4.24 -9.91 17.20
CA ILE A 121 -3.93 -8.59 16.58
C ILE A 121 -3.75 -8.74 15.07
N LYS A 122 -3.12 -9.84 14.62
CA LYS A 122 -2.85 -10.10 13.20
C LYS A 122 -4.03 -10.72 12.44
N ASP A 123 -4.81 -11.63 13.04
CA ASP A 123 -6.03 -12.17 12.41
C ASP A 123 -7.03 -11.05 12.10
N LYS A 124 -7.24 -10.11 13.04
CA LYS A 124 -8.02 -8.91 12.78
C LYS A 124 -7.43 -8.09 11.63
N GLY A 125 -6.13 -7.78 11.65
CA GLY A 125 -5.49 -7.06 10.56
C GLY A 125 -5.72 -7.72 9.20
N ILE A 126 -5.51 -9.03 9.09
CA ILE A 126 -5.56 -9.77 7.82
C ILE A 126 -7.00 -9.98 7.31
N GLU A 127 -7.97 -10.27 8.18
CA GLU A 127 -9.40 -10.31 7.82
C GLU A 127 -9.91 -8.91 7.44
N LEU A 128 -9.54 -7.87 8.21
CA LEU A 128 -9.83 -6.45 7.89
C LEU A 128 -9.24 -6.02 6.54
N LEU A 129 -8.08 -6.56 6.15
CA LEU A 129 -7.32 -6.24 4.93
C LEU A 129 -7.87 -6.93 3.66
N LEU A 130 -8.79 -7.88 3.80
CA LEU A 130 -9.52 -8.48 2.68
C LEU A 130 -10.79 -7.70 2.31
N GLU A 131 -11.21 -6.76 3.17
CA GLU A 131 -12.45 -5.97 3.07
C GLU A 131 -12.23 -4.56 2.47
N GLU A 132 -11.18 -4.38 1.66
CA GLU A 132 -10.81 -3.11 0.99
C GLU A 132 -10.44 -1.94 1.94
N LYS A 133 -10.43 -2.20 3.23
CA LYS A 133 -10.27 -1.20 4.28
C LYS A 133 -8.94 -1.39 5.00
N THR A 134 -8.28 -0.28 5.33
CA THR A 134 -7.06 -0.33 6.13
C THR A 134 -7.41 -0.64 7.59
N PRO A 135 -6.50 -1.22 8.38
CA PRO A 135 -6.72 -1.50 9.80
C PRO A 135 -7.18 -0.26 10.60
N GLU A 136 -6.74 0.94 10.19
CA GLU A 136 -7.16 2.20 10.79
C GLU A 136 -8.55 2.69 10.32
N ASP A 137 -8.94 2.44 9.06
CA ASP A 137 -10.27 2.76 8.49
C ASP A 137 -11.39 2.04 9.28
N LEU A 138 -11.10 0.84 9.79
CA LEU A 138 -12.05 0.03 10.57
C LEU A 138 -12.06 0.39 12.06
N LEU A 139 -11.08 1.15 12.54
CA LEU A 139 -11.16 1.78 13.85
C LEU A 139 -12.04 3.04 13.81
N GLU A 140 -12.35 3.61 12.64
CA GLU A 140 -13.23 4.79 12.53
C GLU A 140 -14.72 4.48 12.66
N ILE A 141 -15.15 3.25 12.39
CA ILE A 141 -16.57 2.81 12.50
C ILE A 141 -16.97 2.38 13.93
N GLY A 142 -16.09 2.54 14.92
CA GLY A 142 -16.35 2.16 16.32
C GLY A 142 -16.23 3.32 17.29
#